data_AF-A0A170NIQ8-F1
#
_entry.id   AF-A0A170NIQ8-F1
#
_cell.length_a   1.000
_cell.length_b   1.000
_cell.length_c   1.000
_cell.angle_alpha   90.00
_cell.angle_beta   90.00
_cell.angle_gamma   90.00
#
_symmetry.space_group_name_H-M   'P 1'
#
loop_
_entity.id
_entity.type
_entity.pdbx_description
1 polymer ?
#
loop_
_entity_poly.entity_id
_entity_poly.type
_entity_poly.pdbx_seq_one_letter_code
_entity_poly.pdbx_strand_id
1 'polypeptide(L)'
;MCCDEKMEILSTKNPLEVSDDIIIDYKIAGGYNENVVEVFWKIRNEAISVEWIYLMTFTGGQLKYVTNPKKTSFVFALADEDAYVYCDEDPCLECTFRCKRGFEIYAYIKDKAIVKIPLERMHANWQS
;
A
#
# COMPACT_ATOMS: atom_id res chain seq x y z
N MET A 1 20.13 13.24 12.76
CA MET A 1 19.80 14.33 13.69
C MET A 1 18.99 15.35 12.90
N CYS A 2 17.98 15.95 13.51
CA CYS A 2 17.22 17.07 12.96
C CYS A 2 16.94 18.03 14.10
N CYS A 3 17.15 19.33 13.91
CA CYS A 3 16.99 20.34 14.97
C CYS A 3 17.76 20.00 16.28
N ASP A 4 19.01 19.53 16.16
CA ASP A 4 19.85 19.09 17.28
C ASP A 4 19.31 17.92 18.13
N GLU A 5 18.22 17.30 17.68
CA GLU A 5 17.63 16.13 18.31
C GLU A 5 17.81 14.88 17.44
N LYS A 6 17.88 13.72 18.10
CA LYS A 6 17.89 12.43 17.41
C LYS A 6 16.46 12.17 16.90
N MET A 7 16.35 11.93 15.59
CA MET A 7 15.06 11.57 14.99
C MET A 7 14.54 10.29 15.63
N GLU A 8 13.26 10.31 16.00
CA GLU A 8 12.55 9.14 16.50
C GLU A 8 12.19 8.21 15.34
N ILE A 9 12.42 6.91 15.54
CA ILE A 9 11.99 5.89 14.58
C ILE A 9 10.53 5.59 14.87
N LEU A 10 9.66 5.91 13.91
CA LEU A 10 8.25 5.56 14.00
C LEU A 10 8.07 4.05 13.81
N SER A 11 7.46 3.39 14.79
CA SER A 11 7.08 1.97 14.68
C SER A 11 5.91 1.80 13.71
N THR A 12 5.95 0.74 12.92
CA THR A 12 4.84 0.38 12.04
C THR A 12 3.73 -0.34 12.78
N LYS A 13 2.47 -0.04 12.44
CA LYS A 13 1.28 -0.78 12.89
C LYS A 13 0.68 -1.59 11.75
N ASN A 14 0.03 -2.70 12.08
CA ASN A 14 -0.81 -3.45 11.15
C ASN A 14 -2.13 -2.68 10.90
N PRO A 15 -2.72 -2.75 9.69
CA PRO A 15 -4.03 -2.13 9.41
C PRO A 15 -5.16 -2.53 10.38
N LEU A 16 -5.13 -3.73 10.98
CA LEU A 16 -6.11 -4.15 11.99
C LEU A 16 -6.01 -3.34 13.29
N GLU A 17 -4.83 -2.86 13.66
CA GLU A 17 -4.61 -2.09 14.90
C GLU A 17 -5.16 -0.66 14.81
N VAL A 18 -5.46 -0.18 13.61
CA VAL A 18 -5.96 1.18 13.35
C VAL A 18 -7.38 1.17 12.76
N SER A 19 -8.01 0.00 12.64
CA SER A 19 -9.27 -0.17 11.90
C SER A 19 -10.45 0.62 12.49
N ASP A 20 -10.41 0.94 13.79
CA ASP A 20 -11.43 1.76 14.44
C ASP A 20 -11.40 3.21 13.94
N ASP A 21 -10.21 3.71 13.59
CA ASP A 21 -10.01 5.08 13.11
C ASP A 21 -10.01 5.19 11.59
N ILE A 22 -9.38 4.23 10.90
CA ILE A 22 -9.22 4.23 9.45
C ILE A 22 -9.15 2.81 8.90
N ILE A 23 -9.82 2.58 7.78
CA ILE A 23 -9.60 1.39 6.96
C ILE A 23 -8.69 1.80 5.81
N ILE A 24 -7.59 1.07 5.62
CA ILE A 24 -6.70 1.22 4.47
C ILE A 24 -6.63 -0.14 3.81
N ASP A 25 -6.87 -0.18 2.50
CA ASP A 25 -6.81 -1.41 1.71
C ASP A 25 -6.30 -1.10 0.30
N TYR A 26 -6.11 -2.14 -0.50
CA TYR A 26 -5.63 -2.01 -1.86
C TYR A 26 -6.32 -2.97 -2.80
N LYS A 27 -6.22 -2.67 -4.09
CA LYS A 27 -6.51 -3.62 -5.17
C LYS A 27 -5.46 -3.50 -6.25
N ILE A 28 -5.21 -4.61 -6.92
CA ILE A 28 -4.36 -4.65 -8.12
C ILE A 28 -5.27 -4.67 -9.33
N ALA A 29 -5.00 -3.81 -10.30
CA ALA A 29 -5.76 -3.68 -11.54
C ALA A 29 -4.80 -3.51 -12.73
N GLY A 30 -5.32 -3.57 -13.96
CA GLY A 30 -4.52 -3.42 -15.18
C GLY A 30 -4.31 -4.73 -15.94
N GLY A 31 -3.41 -4.69 -16.92
CA GLY A 31 -3.06 -5.83 -17.79
C GLY A 31 -1.77 -6.51 -17.37
N TYR A 32 -1.46 -7.66 -17.98
CA TYR A 32 -0.35 -8.53 -17.56
C TYR A 32 1.02 -7.82 -17.50
N ASN A 33 1.30 -6.98 -18.51
CA ASN A 33 2.58 -6.28 -18.66
C ASN A 33 2.62 -4.92 -17.94
N GLU A 34 1.45 -4.37 -17.62
CA GLU A 34 1.26 -3.01 -17.14
C GLU A 34 0.13 -3.04 -16.11
N ASN A 35 0.50 -3.14 -14.84
CA ASN A 35 -0.47 -3.19 -13.73
C ASN A 35 -0.31 -2.01 -12.79
N VAL A 36 -1.31 -1.84 -11.95
CA VAL A 36 -1.38 -0.75 -10.99
C VAL A 36 -1.82 -1.27 -9.63
N VAL A 37 -1.30 -0.66 -8.58
CA VAL A 37 -1.81 -0.82 -7.22
C VAL A 37 -2.62 0.42 -6.91
N GLU A 38 -3.94 0.26 -6.75
CA GLU A 38 -4.77 1.31 -6.16
C GLU A 38 -4.85 1.08 -4.65
N VAL A 39 -4.30 2.02 -3.88
CA VAL A 39 -4.43 2.09 -2.43
C VAL A 39 -5.56 3.05 -2.11
N PHE A 40 -6.53 2.61 -1.32
CA PHE A 40 -7.66 3.43 -0.92
C PHE A 40 -7.86 3.37 0.58
N TRP A 41 -8.44 4.43 1.13
CA TRP A 41 -8.69 4.53 2.55
C TRP A 41 -10.04 5.19 2.85
N LYS A 42 -10.61 4.79 3.99
CA LYS A 42 -11.83 5.35 4.55
C LYS A 42 -11.57 5.77 5.98
N ILE A 43 -11.56 7.08 6.21
CA ILE A 43 -11.46 7.67 7.54
C ILE A 43 -12.80 7.47 8.26
N ARG A 44 -12.75 6.97 9.50
CA ARG A 44 -13.88 6.81 10.42
C ARG A 44 -13.83 7.84 11.55
N ASN A 45 -12.63 8.22 11.97
CA ASN A 45 -12.39 9.27 12.96
C ASN A 45 -11.88 10.54 12.26
N GLU A 46 -12.63 11.63 12.25
CA GLU A 46 -12.24 12.86 11.54
C GLU A 46 -11.01 13.56 12.13
N ALA A 47 -10.56 13.16 13.34
CA ALA A 47 -9.35 13.70 13.95
C ALA A 47 -8.03 13.20 13.33
N ILE A 48 -8.09 12.26 12.39
CA ILE A 48 -6.91 11.70 11.72
C ILE A 48 -6.83 12.14 10.25
N SER A 49 -5.61 12.29 9.76
CA SER A 49 -5.32 12.53 8.35
C SER A 49 -4.24 11.57 7.85
N VAL A 50 -4.38 11.15 6.60
CA VAL A 50 -3.30 10.46 5.87
C VAL A 50 -2.46 11.53 5.17
N GLU A 51 -1.16 11.55 5.41
CA GLU A 51 -0.27 12.59 4.86
C GLU A 51 0.47 12.10 3.61
N TRP A 52 0.84 10.82 3.57
CA TRP A 52 1.46 10.21 2.42
C TRP A 52 1.24 8.70 2.39
N ILE A 53 1.29 8.16 1.17
CA ILE A 53 1.35 6.72 0.89
C ILE A 53 2.66 6.44 0.15
N TYR A 54 3.39 5.43 0.59
CA TYR A 54 4.58 4.91 -0.06
C TYR A 54 4.34 3.46 -0.48
N LEU A 55 4.61 3.13 -1.74
CA LEU A 55 4.65 1.76 -2.23
C LEU A 55 6.11 1.35 -2.39
N MET A 56 6.53 0.34 -1.63
CA MET A 56 7.84 -0.30 -1.75
C MET A 56 7.72 -1.57 -2.60
N THR A 57 8.60 -1.70 -3.57
CA THR A 57 8.70 -2.81 -4.51
C THR A 57 10.13 -3.38 -4.51
N PHE A 58 10.44 -4.35 -5.37
CA PHE A 58 11.81 -4.87 -5.47
C PHE A 58 12.75 -3.90 -6.18
N THR A 59 12.24 -3.12 -7.14
CA THR A 59 13.05 -2.18 -7.91
C THR A 59 13.21 -0.82 -7.23
N GLY A 60 12.45 -0.55 -6.16
CA GLY A 60 12.54 0.69 -5.40
C GLY A 60 11.22 1.04 -4.72
N GLY A 61 10.81 2.30 -4.81
CA GLY A 61 9.49 2.67 -4.32
C GLY A 61 9.00 4.03 -4.77
N GLN A 62 7.70 4.25 -4.62
CA GLN A 62 6.98 5.42 -5.08
C GLN A 62 6.28 6.09 -3.90
N LEU A 63 6.50 7.40 -3.70
CA LEU A 63 5.88 8.19 -2.65
C LEU A 63 4.85 9.16 -3.23
N LYS A 64 3.66 9.23 -2.61
CA LYS A 64 2.62 10.21 -2.96
C LYS A 64 2.10 10.91 -1.71
N TYR A 65 2.25 12.23 -1.68
CA TYR A 65 1.72 13.09 -0.62
C TYR A 65 0.24 13.41 -0.86
N VAL A 66 -0.56 13.36 0.20
CA VAL A 66 -1.96 13.75 0.21
C VAL A 66 -2.04 15.27 0.33
N THR A 67 -2.13 15.97 -0.79
CA THR A 67 -2.26 17.43 -0.82
C THR A 67 -3.70 17.92 -0.75
N ASN A 68 -4.67 17.03 -1.03
CA ASN A 68 -6.09 17.32 -0.94
C ASN A 68 -6.72 16.44 0.17
N PRO A 69 -7.22 17.03 1.27
CA PRO A 69 -7.83 16.28 2.38
C PRO A 69 -9.03 15.43 1.99
N LYS A 70 -9.70 15.74 0.86
CA LYS A 70 -10.83 14.94 0.34
C LYS A 70 -10.39 13.72 -0.46
N LYS A 71 -9.10 13.57 -0.73
CA LYS A 71 -8.57 12.45 -1.50
C LYS A 71 -8.62 11.18 -0.65
N THR A 72 -9.08 10.09 -1.25
CA THR A 72 -9.32 8.80 -0.58
C THR A 72 -8.64 7.64 -1.27
N SER A 73 -7.91 7.88 -2.36
CA SER A 73 -7.10 6.85 -3.01
C SER A 73 -5.91 7.41 -3.81
N PHE A 74 -4.92 6.54 -4.01
CA PHE A 74 -3.82 6.73 -4.94
C PHE A 74 -3.63 5.49 -5.80
N VAL A 75 -3.32 5.71 -7.08
CA VAL A 75 -2.93 4.66 -8.02
C VAL A 75 -1.42 4.74 -8.22
N PHE A 76 -0.72 3.62 -8.07
CA PHE A 76 0.71 3.47 -8.32
C PHE A 76 0.91 2.58 -9.55
N ALA A 77 1.65 3.05 -10.53
CA ALA A 77 1.91 2.29 -11.74
C ALA A 77 3.08 1.33 -11.52
N LEU A 78 2.96 0.12 -12.03
CA LEU A 78 4.01 -0.90 -12.01
C LEU A 78 4.31 -1.29 -13.46
N ALA A 79 5.59 -1.45 -13.77
CA ALA A 79 6.09 -1.81 -15.08
C ALA A 79 7.26 -2.79 -14.93
N ASP A 80 7.60 -3.46 -16.02
CA ASP A 80 8.75 -4.38 -16.11
C ASP A 80 8.78 -5.38 -14.93
N GLU A 81 9.91 -5.51 -14.24
CA GLU A 81 10.10 -6.46 -13.14
C GLU A 81 9.02 -6.33 -12.05
N ASP A 82 8.56 -5.11 -11.77
CA ASP A 82 7.52 -4.87 -10.77
C ASP A 82 6.13 -5.27 -11.26
N ALA A 83 5.90 -5.38 -12.58
CA ALA A 83 4.65 -5.88 -13.14
C ALA A 83 4.57 -7.41 -13.08
N TYR A 84 5.67 -8.14 -13.23
CA TYR A 84 5.68 -9.59 -13.47
C TYR A 84 6.00 -10.50 -12.26
N VAL A 85 6.18 -9.94 -11.06
CA VAL A 85 6.59 -10.62 -9.80
C VAL A 85 6.42 -12.15 -9.83
N TYR A 86 7.56 -12.84 -9.80
CA TYR A 86 7.67 -14.29 -9.84
C TYR A 86 7.13 -14.90 -8.55
N CYS A 87 6.17 -15.81 -8.67
CA CYS A 87 5.70 -16.63 -7.57
C CYS A 87 6.31 -18.02 -7.74
N ASP A 88 7.01 -18.52 -6.72
CA ASP A 88 7.61 -19.87 -6.73
C ASP A 88 6.59 -21.00 -6.50
N GLU A 89 5.30 -20.66 -6.39
CA GLU A 89 4.20 -21.62 -6.38
C GLU A 89 3.82 -22.02 -7.82
N ASP A 90 2.96 -23.03 -8.02
CA ASP A 90 2.35 -23.35 -9.32
C ASP A 90 0.89 -22.82 -9.43
N PRO A 91 0.64 -21.48 -9.38
CA PRO A 91 -0.69 -20.94 -9.48
C PRO A 91 -1.07 -20.68 -10.95
N CYS A 92 -2.36 -20.46 -11.23
CA CYS A 92 -2.78 -20.07 -12.58
C CYS A 92 -2.15 -18.74 -13.01
N LEU A 93 -2.08 -18.48 -14.33
CA LEU A 93 -1.43 -17.29 -14.90
C LEU A 93 -1.95 -15.96 -14.29
N GLU A 94 -3.23 -15.89 -13.94
CA GLU A 94 -3.85 -14.72 -13.29
C GLU A 94 -3.44 -14.55 -11.82
N CYS A 95 -3.20 -15.66 -11.12
CA CYS A 95 -2.71 -15.66 -9.74
C CYS A 95 -1.23 -15.28 -9.67
N THR A 96 -0.39 -15.73 -10.61
CA THR A 96 1.00 -15.23 -10.74
C THR A 96 1.00 -13.72 -10.96
N PHE A 97 0.13 -13.24 -11.86
CA PHE A 97 -0.01 -11.81 -12.16
C PHE A 97 -0.38 -10.93 -10.95
N ARG A 98 -1.29 -11.40 -10.08
CA ARG A 98 -1.72 -10.65 -8.89
C ARG A 98 -0.79 -10.85 -7.70
N CYS A 99 0.17 -11.76 -7.78
CA CYS A 99 1.13 -11.97 -6.70
C CYS A 99 2.05 -10.76 -6.63
N LYS A 100 1.97 -9.96 -5.56
CA LYS A 100 2.93 -8.89 -5.26
C LYS A 100 3.61 -9.16 -3.92
N ARG A 101 3.86 -10.44 -3.65
CA ARG A 101 4.52 -10.89 -2.42
C ARG A 101 5.88 -10.21 -2.30
N GLY A 102 6.15 -9.67 -1.12
CA GLY A 102 7.35 -8.87 -0.85
C GLY A 102 7.19 -7.37 -1.14
N PHE A 103 6.12 -6.93 -1.81
CA PHE A 103 5.79 -5.50 -1.89
C PHE A 103 5.07 -5.07 -0.62
N GLU A 104 5.26 -3.81 -0.25
CA GLU A 104 4.71 -3.27 0.99
C GLU A 104 4.19 -1.85 0.76
N ILE A 105 2.96 -1.60 1.19
CA ILE A 105 2.40 -0.25 1.30
C ILE A 105 2.68 0.27 2.71
N TYR A 106 3.13 1.52 2.78
CA TYR A 106 3.25 2.29 4.00
C TYR A 106 2.36 3.53 3.91
N ALA A 107 1.53 3.74 4.92
CA ALA A 107 0.66 4.91 5.02
C ALA A 107 0.96 5.67 6.30
N TYR A 108 1.33 6.94 6.20
CA TYR A 108 1.54 7.76 7.39
C TYR A 108 0.26 8.46 7.80
N ILE A 109 -0.17 8.16 9.02
CA ILE A 109 -1.25 8.85 9.71
C ILE A 109 -0.60 9.89 10.62
N LYS A 110 -0.91 11.16 10.36
CA LYS A 110 -0.32 12.30 11.04
C LYS A 110 -0.33 12.12 12.56
N ASP A 111 0.84 12.32 13.18
CA ASP A 111 1.07 12.31 14.63
C ASP A 111 0.59 11.04 15.35
N LYS A 112 0.42 9.92 14.62
CA LYS A 112 -0.17 8.69 15.17
C LYS A 112 0.63 7.44 14.86
N ALA A 113 0.84 7.12 13.58
CA ALA A 113 1.49 5.86 13.19
C ALA A 113 1.86 5.82 11.71
N ILE A 114 2.80 4.94 11.37
CA ILE A 114 2.93 4.41 10.01
C ILE A 114 2.20 3.07 9.97
N VAL A 115 1.26 2.90 9.05
CA VAL A 115 0.57 1.63 8.81
C VAL A 115 1.31 0.87 7.72
N LYS A 116 1.71 -0.37 7.99
CA LYS A 116 2.38 -1.25 7.03
C LYS A 116 1.41 -2.32 6.54
N ILE A 117 1.26 -2.44 5.22
CA ILE A 117 0.32 -3.37 4.58
C ILE A 117 1.09 -4.21 3.56
N PRO A 118 1.31 -5.51 3.80
CA PRO A 118 1.96 -6.39 2.83
C PRO A 118 1.03 -6.71 1.66
N LEU A 119 1.54 -6.72 0.43
CA LEU A 119 0.76 -7.02 -0.78
C LEU A 119 0.71 -8.52 -1.07
N GLU A 120 0.31 -9.29 -0.06
CA GLU A 120 0.31 -10.75 -0.09
C GLU A 120 -1.09 -11.34 -0.31
N ARG A 121 -2.13 -10.52 -0.34
CA ARG A 121 -3.51 -10.99 -0.51
C ARG A 121 -3.74 -11.34 -1.98
N MET A 122 -3.68 -12.62 -2.30
CA MET A 122 -4.39 -13.13 -3.47
C MET A 122 -5.89 -13.04 -3.19
N HIS A 123 -6.54 -11.93 -3.58
CA HIS A 123 -7.99 -11.91 -3.65
C HIS A 123 -8.43 -12.79 -4.83
N ALA A 124 -8.68 -14.07 -4.55
CA ALA A 124 -9.31 -15.03 -5.45
C ALA A 124 -10.85 -14.79 -5.59
N ASN A 125 -11.39 -13.77 -4.92
CA ASN A 125 -12.82 -13.53 -4.86
C ASN A 125 -13.33 -12.81 -6.11
N TRP A 126 -13.44 -13.57 -7.20
CA TRP A 126 -14.53 -13.39 -8.16
C TRP A 126 -15.72 -14.16 -7.61
N GLN A 127 -16.69 -13.46 -7.02
CA GLN A 127 -18.05 -14.00 -6.95
C GLN A 127 -18.94 -13.16 -7.87
N SER A 128 -19.24 -13.81 -9.00
CA SER A 128 -20.42 -13.72 -9.89
C SER A 128 -21.11 -12.36 -10.08
#